data_AF-A0A293LGT3-F1
#
_entry.id   AF-A0A293LGT3-F1
#
_cell.length_a   1.000
_cell.length_b   1.000
_cell.length_c   1.000
_cell.angle_alpha   90.00
_cell.angle_beta   90.00
_cell.angle_gamma   90.00
#
_symmetry.space_group_name_H-M   'P 1'
#
loop_
_entity.id
_entity.type
_entity.pdbx_description
1 polymer ?
#
loop_
_entity_poly.entity_id
_entity_poly.type
_entity_poly.pdbx_seq_one_letter_code
_entity_poly.pdbx_strand_id
1 'polypeptide(L)'
;MMKPAYPMQPNSGKTRTKDKYRVVYSDHQRLELEKEFHYSRYITIRRKSELAAMLGLSERQVKIWFQNRRAKERKQAKKRDEVVQKEQHQQQQQLHQQLNSVVSVMPSIKSEVMFPAEAYS
;
A
#
# COMPACT_ATOMS: atom_id res chain seq x y z
N MET A 1 -2.65 -27.20 -34.71
CA MET A 1 -2.10 -27.73 -33.44
C MET A 1 -2.41 -26.73 -32.34
N MET A 2 -3.47 -26.93 -31.56
CA MET A 2 -3.87 -26.04 -30.46
C MET A 2 -3.31 -26.58 -29.13
N LYS A 3 -2.64 -25.73 -28.35
CA LYS A 3 -2.08 -26.09 -27.03
C LYS A 3 -3.22 -26.38 -26.04
N PRO A 4 -3.14 -27.44 -25.21
CA PRO A 4 -4.16 -27.68 -24.20
C PRO A 4 -4.06 -26.61 -23.11
N ALA A 5 -5.19 -25.98 -22.79
CA ALA A 5 -5.32 -25.08 -21.66
C ALA A 5 -5.27 -25.91 -20.37
N TYR A 6 -4.24 -25.71 -19.55
CA TYR A 6 -4.25 -26.24 -18.19
C TYR A 6 -5.23 -25.41 -17.36
N PRO A 7 -6.26 -26.02 -16.74
CA PRO A 7 -7.08 -25.31 -15.78
C PRO A 7 -6.21 -24.98 -14.57
N MET A 8 -5.81 -23.73 -14.46
CA MET A 8 -5.23 -23.17 -13.25
C MET A 8 -6.33 -23.15 -12.18
N GLN A 9 -6.48 -24.25 -11.46
CA GLN A 9 -7.29 -24.32 -10.26
C GLN A 9 -6.67 -23.35 -9.24
N PRO A 10 -7.41 -22.34 -8.74
CA PRO A 10 -6.96 -21.58 -7.59
C PRO A 10 -6.97 -22.56 -6.43
N ASN A 11 -5.80 -22.95 -5.93
CA ASN A 11 -5.67 -23.73 -4.70
C ASN A 11 -6.12 -22.85 -3.52
N SER A 12 -7.43 -22.68 -3.38
CA SER A 12 -8.12 -22.16 -2.22
C SER A 12 -8.07 -23.25 -1.14
N GLY A 13 -7.47 -22.92 0.00
CA GLY A 13 -7.76 -23.67 1.23
C GLY A 13 -6.78 -24.77 1.64
N LYS A 14 -5.46 -24.58 1.52
CA LYS A 14 -4.56 -25.19 2.52
C LYS A 14 -4.64 -24.37 3.80
N THR A 15 -5.72 -24.64 4.50
CA THR A 15 -6.06 -24.28 5.86
C THR A 15 -4.80 -24.26 6.72
N ARG A 16 -4.58 -23.10 7.35
CA ARG A 16 -3.77 -22.90 8.54
C ARG A 16 -3.84 -24.17 9.39
N THR A 17 -2.76 -24.96 9.42
CA THR A 17 -2.74 -26.24 10.13
C THR A 17 -3.22 -26.00 11.56
N LYS A 18 -4.28 -26.71 11.95
CA LYS A 18 -5.02 -26.60 13.21
C LYS A 18 -4.15 -26.93 14.45
N ASP A 19 -2.91 -27.36 14.24
CA ASP A 19 -2.16 -28.19 15.18
C ASP A 19 -0.94 -27.53 15.83
N LYS A 20 -0.73 -26.22 15.66
CA LYS A 20 0.39 -25.54 16.34
C LYS A 20 -0.08 -24.29 17.03
N TYR A 21 -0.14 -24.35 18.36
CA TYR A 21 -0.37 -23.19 19.20
C TYR A 21 0.62 -22.08 18.78
N ARG A 22 0.10 -20.86 18.59
CA ARG A 22 0.95 -19.74 18.19
C ARG A 22 1.76 -19.31 19.39
N VAL A 23 3.07 -19.49 19.31
CA VAL A 23 3.98 -18.94 20.30
C VAL A 23 4.13 -17.44 20.05
N VAL A 24 3.97 -16.67 21.12
CA VAL A 24 4.18 -15.23 21.14
C VAL A 24 5.61 -14.99 21.59
N TYR A 25 6.40 -14.25 20.80
CA TYR A 25 7.78 -13.92 21.17
C TYR A 25 7.83 -13.00 22.40
N SER A 26 8.92 -13.04 23.15
CA SER A 26 9.16 -12.08 24.23
C SER A 26 9.52 -10.69 23.68
N ASP A 27 9.46 -9.67 24.52
CA ASP A 27 9.82 -8.30 24.10
C ASP A 27 11.30 -8.19 23.72
N HIS A 28 12.18 -8.87 24.46
CA HIS A 28 13.60 -8.97 24.11
C HIS A 28 13.80 -9.59 22.73
N GLN A 29 13.12 -10.70 22.41
CA GLN A 29 13.19 -11.34 21.11
C GLN A 29 12.73 -10.41 19.98
N ARG A 30 11.60 -9.71 20.19
CA ARG A 30 11.09 -8.75 19.19
C ARG A 30 12.07 -7.60 18.97
N LEU A 31 12.62 -7.06 20.04
CA LEU A 31 13.54 -5.92 19.98
C LEU A 31 14.78 -6.25 19.16
N GLU A 32 15.43 -7.39 19.45
CA GLU A 32 16.63 -7.80 18.70
C GLU A 32 16.33 -8.10 17.23
N LEU A 33 15.18 -8.72 16.94
CA LEU A 33 14.73 -8.96 15.55
C LEU A 33 14.49 -7.64 14.79
N GLU A 34 13.86 -6.65 15.43
CA GLU A 34 13.64 -5.33 14.81
C GLU A 34 14.92 -4.52 14.65
N LYS A 35 15.84 -4.59 15.63
CA LYS A 35 17.16 -3.99 15.54
C LYS A 35 17.92 -4.52 14.33
N GLU A 36 17.92 -5.84 14.14
CA GLU A 36 18.55 -6.43 12.96
C GLU A 36 17.83 -6.06 11.66
N PHE A 37 16.50 -6.03 11.66
CA PHE A 37 15.73 -5.61 10.47
C PHE A 37 16.02 -4.17 10.06
N HIS A 38 16.25 -3.29 11.04
CA HIS A 38 16.64 -1.91 10.81
C HIS A 38 18.01 -1.82 10.14
N TYR A 39 18.97 -2.65 10.57
CA TYR A 39 20.29 -2.75 9.96
C TYR A 39 20.22 -3.34 8.53
N SER A 40 19.48 -4.44 8.35
CA SER A 40 19.24 -5.04 7.05
C SER A 40 17.85 -5.65 6.93
N ARG A 41 17.12 -5.26 5.88
CA ARG A 41 15.78 -5.80 5.55
C ARG A 41 15.79 -7.28 5.17
N TYR A 42 16.98 -7.84 4.87
CA TYR A 42 17.21 -9.23 4.51
C TYR A 42 18.32 -9.81 5.35
N ILE A 43 18.03 -10.93 6.03
CA ILE A 43 19.02 -11.59 6.87
C ILE A 43 19.89 -12.55 6.03
N THR A 44 21.20 -12.51 6.27
CA THR A 44 22.15 -13.45 5.68
C THR A 44 22.10 -14.80 6.38
N ILE A 45 22.65 -15.84 5.75
CA ILE A 45 22.67 -17.20 6.33
C ILE A 45 23.39 -17.20 7.68
N ARG A 46 24.60 -16.62 7.73
CA ARG A 46 25.40 -16.53 8.94
C ARG A 46 24.65 -15.80 10.06
N ARG A 47 24.12 -14.60 9.78
CA ARG A 47 23.45 -13.80 10.80
C ARG A 47 22.17 -14.44 11.33
N LYS A 48 21.45 -15.17 10.47
CA LYS A 48 20.27 -15.95 10.85
C LYS A 48 20.63 -17.03 11.87
N SER A 49 21.74 -17.74 11.68
CA SER A 49 22.20 -18.75 12.64
C SER A 49 22.61 -18.11 13.97
N GLU A 50 23.32 -16.98 13.95
CA GLU A 50 23.70 -16.22 15.15
C GLU A 50 22.47 -15.75 15.96
N LEU A 51 21.50 -15.11 15.29
CA LEU A 51 20.28 -14.63 15.96
C LEU A 51 19.39 -15.76 16.47
N ALA A 52 19.32 -16.87 15.74
CA ALA A 52 18.58 -18.06 16.18
C ALA A 52 19.13 -18.57 17.53
N ALA A 53 20.45 -18.72 17.62
CA ALA A 53 21.12 -19.17 18.84
C ALA A 53 20.94 -18.17 20.00
N MET A 54 21.16 -16.87 19.74
CA MET A 54 21.03 -15.83 20.77
C MET A 54 19.61 -15.73 21.35
N LEU A 55 18.58 -15.88 20.52
CA LEU A 55 17.19 -15.66 20.91
C LEU A 55 16.46 -16.93 21.32
N GLY A 56 17.12 -18.10 21.26
CA GLY A 56 16.48 -19.39 21.50
C GLY A 56 15.38 -19.70 20.48
N LEU A 57 15.54 -19.26 19.23
CA LEU A 57 14.58 -19.47 18.14
C LEU A 57 15.19 -20.40 17.09
N SER A 58 14.36 -21.11 16.33
CA SER A 58 14.84 -21.82 15.14
C SER A 58 15.16 -20.86 14.00
N GLU A 59 16.14 -21.20 13.16
CA GLU A 59 16.45 -20.42 11.94
C GLU A 59 15.22 -20.22 11.04
N ARG A 60 14.32 -21.21 11.02
CA ARG A 60 13.04 -21.14 10.31
C ARG A 60 12.14 -20.05 10.87
N GLN A 61 12.03 -19.94 12.19
CA GLN A 61 11.25 -18.88 12.86
C GLN A 61 11.81 -17.49 12.53
N VAL A 62 13.14 -17.33 12.58
CA VAL A 62 13.82 -16.08 12.19
C VAL A 62 13.51 -15.75 10.72
N LYS A 63 13.66 -16.73 9.80
CA LYS A 63 13.32 -16.55 8.38
C LYS A 63 11.87 -16.10 8.18
N ILE A 64 10.91 -16.76 8.82
CA ILE A 64 9.49 -16.43 8.73
C ILE A 64 9.23 -15.04 9.29
N TRP A 65 9.85 -14.68 10.41
CA TRP A 65 9.70 -13.36 11.00
C TRP A 65 10.17 -12.26 10.04
N PHE A 66 11.34 -12.41 9.40
CA PHE A 66 11.82 -11.46 8.39
C PHE A 66 10.89 -11.34 7.18
N GLN A 67 10.34 -12.45 6.71
CA GLN A 67 9.34 -12.45 5.63
C GLN A 67 8.08 -11.67 6.03
N ASN A 68 7.54 -11.95 7.21
CA ASN A 68 6.38 -11.26 7.76
C ASN A 68 6.67 -9.77 7.99
N ARG A 69 7.88 -9.45 8.45
CA ARG A 69 8.30 -8.08 8.73
C ARG A 69 8.38 -7.22 7.47
N ARG A 70 8.92 -7.76 6.37
CA ARG A 70 8.89 -7.11 5.05
C ARG A 70 7.46 -6.99 4.51
N ALA A 71 6.61 -7.99 4.71
CA ALA A 71 5.20 -7.89 4.31
C ALA A 71 4.48 -6.77 5.08
N LYS A 72 4.75 -6.62 6.38
CA LYS A 72 4.24 -5.53 7.21
C LYS A 72 4.76 -4.17 6.75
N GLU A 73 6.02 -4.04 6.36
CA GLU A 73 6.60 -2.81 5.79
C GLU A 73 5.86 -2.38 4.52
N ARG A 74 5.70 -3.30 3.55
CA ARG A 74 4.97 -3.01 2.30
C ARG A 74 3.52 -2.60 2.56
N LYS A 75 2.84 -3.27 3.49
CA LYS A 75 1.46 -2.92 3.86
C LYS A 75 1.37 -1.52 4.47
N GLN A 76 2.35 -1.12 5.29
CA GLN A 76 2.41 0.21 5.88
C GLN A 76 2.70 1.30 4.83
N ALA A 77 3.61 1.04 3.88
CA ALA A 77 3.87 1.96 2.77
C ALA A 77 2.60 2.24 1.97
N LYS A 78 1.91 1.18 1.52
CA LYS A 78 0.65 1.32 0.76
C LYS A 78 -0.41 2.11 1.52
N LYS A 79 -0.56 1.87 2.83
CA LYS A 79 -1.52 2.61 3.67
C LYS A 79 -1.18 4.10 3.74
N ARG A 80 0.11 4.47 3.79
CA ARG A 80 0.54 5.87 3.79
C ARG A 80 0.18 6.54 2.46
N ASP A 81 0.46 5.87 1.35
CA ASP A 81 0.12 6.39 0.02
C ASP A 81 -1.39 6.59 -0.15
N GLU A 82 -2.21 5.65 0.33
CA GLU A 82 -3.67 5.76 0.33
C GLU A 82 -4.18 6.97 1.15
N VAL A 83 -3.53 7.29 2.28
CA VAL A 83 -3.89 8.46 3.10
C VAL A 83 -3.55 9.75 2.37
N VAL A 84 -2.34 9.85 1.81
CA VAL A 84 -1.88 11.03 1.06
C VAL A 84 -2.78 11.29 -0.15
N GLN A 85 -3.16 10.24 -0.90
CA GLN A 85 -4.06 10.41 -2.04
C GLN A 85 -5.45 10.91 -1.64
N LYS A 86 -6.00 10.44 -0.51
CA LYS A 86 -7.29 10.93 -0.01
C LYS A 86 -7.23 12.39 0.39
N GLU A 87 -6.17 12.80 1.08
CA GLU A 87 -5.97 14.20 1.48
C GLU A 87 -5.83 15.12 0.26
N GLN A 88 -5.06 14.70 -0.75
CA GLN A 88 -4.91 15.44 -2.00
C GLN A 88 -6.23 15.57 -2.76
N HIS A 89 -7.00 14.47 -2.86
CA HIS A 89 -8.29 14.51 -3.53
C HIS A 89 -9.28 15.43 -2.80
N GLN A 90 -9.27 15.40 -1.47
CA GLN A 90 -10.14 16.26 -0.65
C GLN A 90 -9.75 17.74 -0.77
N GLN A 91 -8.46 18.07 -0.82
CA GLN A 91 -7.99 19.43 -1.08
C GLN A 91 -8.36 19.91 -2.49
N GLN A 92 -8.21 19.07 -3.53
CA GLN A 92 -8.62 19.42 -4.89
C GLN A 92 -10.13 19.67 -4.97
N GLN A 93 -10.95 18.87 -4.29
CA GLN A 93 -12.40 19.10 -4.21
C GLN A 93 -12.73 20.42 -3.50
N GLN A 94 -12.03 20.75 -2.40
CA GLN A 94 -12.22 22.03 -1.71
C GLN A 94 -11.82 23.22 -2.60
N LEU A 95 -10.69 23.15 -3.29
CA LEU A 95 -10.25 24.18 -4.25
C LEU A 95 -11.25 24.34 -5.41
N HIS A 96 -11.79 23.24 -5.93
CA HIS A 96 -12.81 23.28 -6.99
C HIS A 96 -14.11 23.94 -6.50
N GLN A 97 -14.56 23.63 -5.28
CA GLN A 97 -15.72 24.30 -4.67
C GLN A 97 -15.47 25.79 -4.45
N GLN A 98 -14.28 26.17 -3.98
CA GLN A 98 -13.88 27.57 -3.84
C GLN A 98 -13.87 28.28 -5.20
N LEU A 99 -13.24 27.72 -6.24
CA LEU A 99 -13.21 28.32 -7.58
C LEU A 99 -14.61 28.49 -8.18
N ASN A 100 -15.50 27.51 -8.04
CA ASN A 100 -16.89 27.64 -8.49
C ASN A 100 -17.63 28.75 -7.72
N SER A 101 -17.34 28.91 -6.42
CA SER A 101 -17.85 30.03 -5.63
C SER A 101 -17.31 31.38 -6.09
N VAL A 102 -16.09 31.49 -6.66
CA VAL A 102 -15.55 32.76 -7.18
C VAL A 102 -16.05 33.05 -8.60
N VAL A 103 -16.17 32.02 -9.46
CA VAL A 103 -16.69 32.14 -10.83
C VAL A 103 -18.16 32.57 -10.84
N SER A 104 -18.95 32.16 -9.84
CA SER A 104 -20.34 32.60 -9.67
C SER A 104 -20.50 34.09 -9.34
N VAL A 105 -19.42 34.82 -8.98
CA VAL A 105 -19.45 36.25 -8.63
C VAL A 105 -18.84 37.13 -9.74
N MET A 106 -18.32 36.55 -10.84
CA MET A 106 -17.93 37.37 -11.99
C MET A 106 -19.17 37.74 -12.81
N PRO A 107 -19.45 39.04 -13.02
CA PRO A 107 -20.51 39.43 -13.93
C PRO A 107 -20.16 38.96 -15.34
N SER A 108 -21.10 38.24 -15.96
CA SER A 108 -21.02 37.78 -17.34
C SER A 108 -20.84 38.97 -18.29
N ILE A 109 -19.62 39.21 -18.76
CA ILE A 109 -19.38 40.07 -19.93
C ILE A 109 -19.22 39.17 -21.13
N LYS A 110 -20.32 38.57 -21.61
CA LYS A 110 -20.46 38.13 -23.01
C LYS A 110 -21.94 38.02 -23.40
N SER A 111 -22.50 39.09 -23.97
CA SER A 111 -23.52 38.98 -25.02
C SER A 111 -23.95 40.35 -25.55
N GLU A 112 -23.08 41.04 -26.30
CA GLU A 112 -23.59 42.04 -27.26
C GLU A 112 -22.59 42.19 -28.42
N VAL A 113 -22.64 41.23 -29.33
CA VAL A 113 -22.23 41.48 -30.72
C VAL A 113 -23.44 41.10 -31.56
N MET A 114 -24.35 42.06 -31.66
CA MET A 114 -25.50 42.07 -32.55
C MET A 114 -24.96 42.05 -34.00
N PHE A 115 -25.07 40.92 -34.67
CA PHE A 115 -24.93 40.83 -36.13
C PHE A 115 -26.31 41.04 -36.75
N PRO A 116 -26.56 42.11 -37.51
CA PRO A 116 -27.84 42.30 -38.19
C PRO A 116 -27.88 41.41 -39.44
N ALA A 117 -28.79 40.45 -39.43
CA ALA A 117 -29.17 39.67 -40.60
C ALA A 117 -30.30 40.40 -41.33
N GLU A 118 -29.99 41.45 -42.10
CA GLU A 118 -30.94 42.07 -43.05
C GLU A 118 -30.23 43.12 -43.93
N ALA A 119 -29.50 42.65 -44.93
CA ALA A 119 -29.18 43.34 -46.19
C ALA A 119 -28.47 42.28 -47.05
N TYR A 120 -28.95 41.79 -48.18
CA TYR A 120 -29.57 42.47 -49.30
C TYR A 120 -30.44 41.46 -50.07
N SER A 121 -31.60 41.92 -50.53
CA SER A 121 -32.31 41.37 -51.69
C SER A 121 -31.67 41.89 -52.97
#